data_AF-A0A1B8SL81-F1
#
_entry.id   AF-A0A1B8SL81-F1
#
_cell.length_a   1.000
_cell.length_b   1.000
_cell.length_c   1.000
_cell.angle_alpha   90.00
_cell.angle_beta   90.00
_cell.angle_gamma   90.00
#
_symmetry.space_group_name_H-M   'P 1'
#
loop_
_entity.id
_entity.type
_entity.pdbx_description
1 polymer ?
#
loop_
_entity_poly.entity_id
_entity_poly.type
_entity_poly.pdbx_seq_one_letter_code
_entity_poly.pdbx_strand_id
1 'polypeptide(L)'
;MTMLGDLAEKVVSEMGDEFVAPIDEQLPQDVLAQERIGIFTKIRFAWGAQDKAILDRVSAAANSVFFELYGDVIAVIDDFYASMRVPDVTEHGTTRIDSSGRIVWKLDEHDHPVEDISQLTGQDIETAILRLQRLMLEIAPRIDELMREAVYAHHVSRDTHDDAWFSSIEGTQGDRTARSNQASRIDRYHAYFRYCLYSAADSFHKEVQQFIRRLENVRYRQTRSQ
;
A
#
# COMPACT_ATOMS: atom_id res chain seq x y z
N MET A 1 9.57 -7.56 -18.93
CA MET A 1 9.84 -6.93 -17.62
C MET A 1 9.73 -5.44 -17.82
N THR A 2 8.55 -4.89 -17.57
CA THR A 2 8.36 -3.45 -17.36
C THR A 2 9.08 -3.09 -16.05
N MET A 3 9.93 -2.06 -16.05
CA MET A 3 10.60 -1.64 -14.82
C MET A 3 9.57 -0.97 -13.92
N LEU A 4 9.66 -1.18 -12.61
CA LEU A 4 8.72 -0.61 -11.63
C LEU A 4 8.71 0.94 -11.67
N GLY A 5 9.88 1.51 -11.99
CA GLY A 5 10.05 2.91 -12.33
C GLY A 5 9.13 3.34 -13.47
N ASP A 6 9.08 2.59 -14.58
CA ASP A 6 8.24 2.87 -15.75
C ASP A 6 6.75 2.83 -15.41
N LEU A 7 6.31 1.94 -14.52
CA LEU A 7 4.90 1.82 -14.16
C LEU A 7 4.47 2.93 -13.22
N ALA A 8 5.29 3.24 -12.22
CA ALA A 8 5.04 4.37 -11.36
C ALA A 8 5.20 5.70 -12.11
N GLU A 9 6.08 5.79 -13.12
CA GLU A 9 6.19 6.94 -14.03
C GLU A 9 4.97 7.06 -14.95
N LYS A 10 4.44 5.93 -15.44
CA LYS A 10 3.19 5.90 -16.20
C LYS A 10 2.00 6.38 -15.37
N VAL A 11 1.86 5.87 -14.14
CA VAL A 11 0.82 6.32 -13.20
C VAL A 11 0.99 7.80 -12.88
N VAL A 12 2.22 8.27 -12.74
CA VAL A 12 2.52 9.69 -12.49
C VAL A 12 2.24 10.56 -13.71
N SER A 13 2.49 10.08 -14.93
CA SER A 13 2.12 10.76 -16.18
C SER A 13 0.60 10.83 -16.33
N GLU A 14 -0.12 9.72 -16.07
CA GLU A 14 -1.58 9.67 -16.09
C GLU A 14 -2.18 10.61 -15.04
N MET A 15 -1.60 10.65 -13.83
CA MET A 15 -2.01 11.60 -12.80
C MET A 15 -1.64 13.05 -13.16
N GLY A 16 -0.47 13.28 -13.76
CA GLY A 16 0.01 14.60 -14.17
C GLY A 16 -0.88 15.25 -15.21
N ASP A 17 -1.29 14.50 -16.25
CA ASP A 17 -2.20 14.98 -17.29
C ASP A 17 -3.61 15.28 -16.72
N GLU A 18 -4.07 14.51 -15.72
CA GLU A 18 -5.34 14.77 -15.03
C GLU A 18 -5.27 15.93 -14.01
N PHE A 19 -4.09 16.26 -13.47
CA PHE A 19 -3.90 17.43 -12.61
C PHE A 19 -3.84 18.74 -13.39
N VAL A 20 -3.53 18.69 -14.70
CA VAL A 20 -3.50 19.86 -15.59
C VAL A 20 -4.89 20.21 -16.14
N ALA A 21 -5.84 19.27 -16.13
CA ALA A 21 -7.21 19.55 -16.51
C ALA A 21 -7.85 20.57 -15.53
N PRO A 22 -8.49 21.65 -16.01
CA PRO A 22 -9.18 22.58 -15.14
C PRO A 22 -10.37 21.84 -14.51
N ILE A 23 -10.24 21.46 -13.24
CA ILE A 23 -11.34 20.90 -12.45
C ILE A 23 -12.28 22.06 -12.15
N ASP A 24 -13.43 22.06 -12.83
CA ASP A 24 -14.46 23.10 -12.74
C ASP A 24 -14.77 23.49 -11.29
N GLU A 25 -14.59 24.78 -11.01
CA GLU A 25 -14.70 25.39 -9.69
C GLU A 25 -16.17 25.63 -9.35
N GLN A 26 -16.87 24.59 -8.88
CA GLN A 26 -18.18 24.74 -8.24
C GLN A 26 -18.14 24.15 -6.83
N LEU A 27 -17.67 24.96 -5.88
CA LEU A 27 -17.78 24.70 -4.45
C LEU A 27 -19.23 24.98 -3.99
N PRO A 28 -19.94 24.03 -3.35
CA PRO A 28 -21.17 24.33 -2.62
C PRO A 28 -20.83 25.14 -1.36
N GLN A 29 -21.41 26.34 -1.21
CA GLN A 29 -21.13 27.29 -0.11
C GLN A 29 -21.74 26.94 1.27
N ASP A 30 -22.28 25.73 1.49
CA ASP A 30 -23.19 25.48 2.62
C ASP A 30 -22.67 24.55 3.74
N VAL A 31 -21.44 24.74 4.24
CA VAL A 31 -20.98 24.02 5.45
C VAL A 31 -20.39 24.93 6.55
N LEU A 32 -20.72 26.23 6.53
CA LEU A 32 -20.29 27.20 7.56
C LEU A 32 -21.38 27.47 8.60
N ALA A 33 -21.96 26.43 9.19
CA ALA A 33 -22.90 26.59 10.30
C ALA A 33 -22.51 25.73 11.52
N GLN A 34 -21.99 26.44 12.52
CA GLN A 34 -22.12 26.15 13.96
C GLN A 34 -21.38 24.93 14.53
N GLU A 35 -20.14 25.14 14.98
CA GLU A 35 -19.67 24.55 16.24
C GLU A 35 -19.03 25.62 17.13
N ARG A 36 -19.58 25.73 18.35
CA ARG A 36 -19.22 26.72 19.37
C ARG A 36 -17.80 26.47 19.86
N ILE A 37 -17.00 27.53 19.84
CA ILE A 37 -15.56 27.56 20.11
C ILE A 37 -15.33 27.41 21.63
N GLY A 38 -14.82 26.25 22.04
CA GLY A 38 -14.14 26.07 23.32
C GLY A 38 -12.64 26.23 23.11
N ILE A 39 -11.96 26.92 24.01
CA ILE A 39 -10.52 27.29 23.96
C ILE A 39 -9.55 26.07 23.91
N PHE A 40 -10.09 24.84 23.83
CA PHE A 40 -9.39 23.58 23.61
C PHE A 40 -9.85 22.78 22.38
N THR A 41 -10.52 23.37 21.39
CA THR A 41 -10.56 22.83 20.01
C THR A 41 -9.17 22.97 19.39
N LYS A 42 -8.26 22.13 19.90
CA LYS A 42 -6.98 21.76 19.34
C LYS A 42 -7.11 21.74 17.82
N ILE A 43 -6.26 22.52 17.17
CA ILE A 43 -5.97 22.54 15.72
C ILE A 43 -6.47 21.24 15.06
N ARG A 44 -7.74 21.22 14.63
CA ARG A 44 -8.28 20.12 13.84
C ARG A 44 -7.80 20.41 12.44
N PHE A 45 -6.71 19.76 12.07
CA PHE A 45 -6.23 19.80 10.71
C PHE A 45 -7.31 19.16 9.82
N ALA A 46 -8.02 19.99 9.08
CA ALA A 46 -8.95 19.58 8.04
C ALA A 46 -8.28 19.86 6.70
N TRP A 47 -8.13 18.82 5.89
CA TRP A 47 -7.67 18.96 4.52
C TRP A 47 -8.65 19.84 3.74
N GLY A 48 -8.12 20.71 2.88
CA GLY A 48 -8.95 21.32 1.83
C GLY A 48 -9.55 20.22 0.96
N ALA A 49 -10.77 20.40 0.44
CA ALA A 49 -11.46 19.38 -0.36
C ALA A 49 -10.63 18.91 -1.57
N GLN A 50 -9.88 19.83 -2.19
CA GLN A 50 -8.95 19.52 -3.28
C GLN A 50 -7.78 18.64 -2.83
N ASP A 51 -7.10 19.01 -1.74
CA ASP A 51 -5.95 18.26 -1.24
C ASP A 51 -6.35 16.86 -0.76
N LYS A 52 -7.54 16.72 -0.16
CA LYS A 52 -8.08 15.41 0.24
C LYS A 52 -8.30 14.51 -0.98
N ALA A 53 -8.92 15.02 -2.04
CA ALA A 53 -9.14 14.26 -3.27
C ALA A 53 -7.82 13.80 -3.91
N ILE A 54 -6.79 14.66 -3.91
CA ILE A 54 -5.45 14.33 -4.38
C ILE A 54 -4.84 13.21 -3.53
N LEU A 55 -4.97 13.31 -2.19
CA LEU A 55 -4.44 12.32 -1.25
C LEU A 55 -5.13 10.95 -1.39
N ASP A 56 -6.45 10.94 -1.58
CA ASP A 56 -7.22 9.72 -1.82
C ASP A 56 -6.78 9.05 -3.14
N ARG A 57 -6.54 9.84 -4.20
CA ARG A 57 -6.01 9.35 -5.48
C ARG A 57 -4.59 8.79 -5.34
N VAL A 58 -3.71 9.51 -4.67
CA VAL A 58 -2.33 9.08 -4.36
C VAL A 58 -2.35 7.75 -3.61
N SER A 59 -3.26 7.61 -2.64
CA SER A 59 -3.42 6.37 -1.86
C SER A 59 -3.94 5.22 -2.74
N ALA A 60 -4.94 5.45 -3.59
CA ALA A 60 -5.46 4.44 -4.50
C ALA A 60 -4.41 3.98 -5.53
N ALA A 61 -3.66 4.92 -6.11
CA ALA A 61 -2.56 4.65 -7.02
C ALA A 61 -1.45 3.84 -6.33
N ALA A 62 -1.04 4.24 -5.12
CA ALA A 62 -0.02 3.53 -4.36
C ALA A 62 -0.45 2.11 -4.03
N ASN A 63 -1.72 1.91 -3.67
CA ASN A 63 -2.29 0.58 -3.43
C ASN A 63 -2.26 -0.30 -4.69
N SER A 64 -2.57 0.26 -5.86
CA SER A 64 -2.50 -0.49 -7.12
C SER A 64 -1.08 -1.01 -7.41
N VAL A 65 -0.08 -0.14 -7.30
CA VAL A 65 1.32 -0.52 -7.50
C VAL A 65 1.79 -1.52 -6.43
N PHE A 66 1.33 -1.33 -5.19
CA PHE A 66 1.61 -2.25 -4.09
C PHE A 66 1.06 -3.66 -4.38
N PHE A 67 -0.18 -3.79 -4.85
CA PHE A 67 -0.78 -5.08 -5.17
C PHE A 67 -0.07 -5.77 -6.33
N GLU A 68 0.47 -5.02 -7.28
CA GLU A 68 1.29 -5.59 -8.35
C GLU A 68 2.63 -6.11 -7.82
N LEU A 69 3.28 -5.36 -6.92
CA LEU A 69 4.56 -5.74 -6.33
C LEU A 69 4.46 -6.96 -5.41
N TYR A 70 3.38 -7.06 -4.63
CA TYR A 70 3.18 -8.10 -3.61
C TYR A 70 2.11 -9.13 -3.94
N GLY A 71 1.48 -9.06 -5.12
CA GLY A 71 0.42 -9.97 -5.52
C GLY A 71 0.84 -11.44 -5.41
N ASP A 72 2.06 -11.75 -5.87
CA ASP A 72 2.63 -13.10 -5.77
C ASP A 72 2.90 -13.52 -4.32
N VAL A 73 3.33 -12.59 -3.46
CA VAL A 73 3.57 -12.86 -2.04
C VAL A 73 2.26 -13.14 -1.33
N ILE A 74 1.23 -12.31 -1.59
CA ILE A 74 -0.12 -12.50 -1.07
C ILE A 74 -0.68 -13.84 -1.53
N ALA A 75 -0.53 -14.19 -2.81
CA ALA A 75 -0.97 -15.48 -3.34
C ALA A 75 -0.30 -16.66 -2.63
N VAL A 76 1.02 -16.58 -2.35
CA VAL A 76 1.72 -17.64 -1.60
C VAL A 76 1.22 -17.74 -0.16
N ILE A 77 0.93 -16.61 0.49
CA ILE A 77 0.36 -16.58 1.85
C ILE A 77 -1.06 -17.16 1.83
N ASP A 78 -1.89 -16.79 0.87
CA ASP A 78 -3.26 -17.29 0.70
C ASP A 78 -3.28 -18.79 0.40
N ASP A 79 -2.38 -19.28 -0.47
CA ASP A 79 -2.20 -20.71 -0.73
C ASP A 79 -1.80 -21.46 0.55
N PHE A 80 -0.93 -20.86 1.36
CA PHE A 80 -0.55 -21.42 2.65
C PHE A 80 -1.73 -21.49 3.62
N TYR A 81 -2.54 -20.42 3.75
CA TYR A 81 -3.75 -20.45 4.56
C TYR A 81 -4.78 -21.44 4.02
N ALA A 82 -4.94 -21.53 2.70
CA ALA A 82 -5.83 -22.49 2.06
C ALA A 82 -5.45 -23.94 2.40
N SER A 83 -4.16 -24.25 2.54
CA SER A 83 -3.69 -25.57 2.96
C SER A 83 -4.01 -25.93 4.42
N MET A 84 -4.36 -24.95 5.26
CA MET A 84 -4.80 -25.16 6.65
C MET A 84 -6.32 -25.31 6.79
N ARG A 85 -7.11 -25.00 5.75
CA ARG A 85 -8.57 -24.95 5.87
C ARG A 85 -9.16 -26.34 6.02
N VAL A 86 -10.08 -26.49 6.97
CA VAL A 86 -10.77 -27.75 7.21
C VAL A 86 -11.97 -27.88 6.26
N PRO A 87 -12.04 -28.92 5.41
CA PRO A 87 -13.20 -29.14 4.58
C PRO A 87 -14.44 -29.48 5.42
N ASP A 88 -15.61 -29.04 4.98
CA ASP A 88 -16.88 -29.46 5.56
C ASP A 88 -17.19 -30.90 5.11
N VAL A 89 -17.62 -31.72 6.04
CA VAL A 89 -17.75 -33.17 5.84
C VAL A 89 -19.21 -33.57 6.05
N THR A 90 -19.75 -34.37 5.14
CA THR A 90 -21.10 -34.93 5.29
C THR A 90 -21.15 -36.02 6.37
N GLU A 91 -22.34 -36.45 6.77
CA GLU A 91 -22.55 -37.52 7.77
C GLU A 91 -21.87 -38.85 7.41
N HIS A 92 -21.51 -39.05 6.14
CA HIS A 92 -20.84 -40.24 5.63
C HIS A 92 -19.31 -40.09 5.52
N GLY A 93 -18.72 -38.99 6.01
CA GLY A 93 -17.28 -38.78 5.99
C GLY A 93 -16.72 -38.31 4.64
N THR A 94 -17.57 -38.00 3.66
CA THR A 94 -17.14 -37.46 2.37
C THR A 94 -17.14 -35.93 2.39
N THR A 95 -16.09 -35.33 1.84
CA THR A 95 -15.95 -33.88 1.66
C THR A 95 -17.12 -33.33 0.85
N ARG A 96 -17.78 -32.29 1.37
CA ARG A 96 -18.86 -31.61 0.66
C ARG A 96 -18.27 -30.80 -0.48
N ILE A 97 -18.80 -31.03 -1.68
CA ILE A 97 -18.39 -30.34 -2.91
C ILE A 97 -19.60 -29.55 -3.40
N ASP A 98 -19.37 -28.29 -3.78
CA ASP A 98 -20.39 -27.43 -4.39
C ASP A 98 -20.72 -27.88 -5.82
N SER A 99 -21.84 -27.40 -6.35
CA SER A 99 -22.29 -27.53 -7.75
C SER A 99 -21.23 -27.20 -8.80
N SER A 100 -20.26 -26.35 -8.45
CA SER A 100 -19.12 -25.95 -9.28
C SER A 100 -17.89 -26.87 -9.17
N GLY A 101 -17.96 -27.95 -8.39
CA GLY A 101 -16.84 -28.87 -8.16
C GLY A 101 -15.82 -28.37 -7.13
N ARG A 102 -16.12 -27.30 -6.39
CA ARG A 102 -15.24 -26.71 -5.37
C ARG A 102 -15.50 -27.30 -3.99
N ILE A 103 -14.45 -27.42 -3.17
CA ILE A 103 -14.56 -27.88 -1.78
C ILE A 103 -15.30 -26.82 -0.97
N VAL A 104 -16.31 -27.25 -0.21
CA VAL A 104 -16.98 -26.40 0.79
C VAL A 104 -16.17 -26.47 2.08
N TRP A 105 -15.74 -25.32 2.58
CA TRP A 105 -14.96 -25.22 3.82
C TRP A 105 -15.88 -25.16 5.02
N LYS A 106 -15.44 -25.71 6.15
CA LYS A 106 -16.12 -25.55 7.43
C LYS A 106 -15.98 -24.11 7.89
N LEU A 107 -17.09 -23.47 8.26
CA LEU A 107 -17.12 -22.09 8.72
C LEU A 107 -17.26 -22.02 10.25
N ASP A 108 -16.70 -20.98 10.86
CA ASP A 108 -16.83 -20.66 12.29
C ASP A 108 -18.12 -19.86 12.57
N GLU A 109 -18.30 -19.44 13.83
CA GLU A 109 -19.45 -18.64 14.24
C GLU A 109 -19.51 -17.23 13.60
N HIS A 110 -18.42 -16.79 12.97
CA HIS A 110 -18.27 -15.50 12.30
C HIS A 110 -18.19 -15.63 10.78
N ASP A 111 -18.56 -16.79 10.21
CA ASP A 111 -18.54 -17.07 8.77
C ASP A 111 -17.12 -17.11 8.14
N HIS A 112 -16.09 -17.32 8.95
CA HIS A 112 -14.72 -17.52 8.48
C HIS A 112 -14.36 -19.00 8.35
N PRO A 113 -13.54 -19.42 7.37
CA PRO A 113 -13.05 -20.79 7.27
C PRO A 113 -12.27 -21.20 8.54
N VAL A 114 -12.60 -22.36 9.09
CA VAL A 114 -11.85 -22.94 10.22
C VAL A 114 -10.50 -23.44 9.71
N GLU A 115 -9.43 -22.98 10.35
CA GLU A 115 -8.05 -23.35 10.02
C GLU A 115 -7.46 -24.26 11.10
N ASP A 116 -6.79 -25.34 10.69
CA ASP A 116 -6.12 -26.30 11.57
C ASP A 116 -4.67 -26.53 11.14
N ILE A 117 -3.74 -26.08 11.99
CA ILE A 117 -2.29 -26.20 11.78
C ILE A 117 -1.84 -27.67 11.76
N SER A 118 -2.60 -28.59 12.36
CA SER A 118 -2.24 -30.02 12.38
C SER A 118 -2.33 -30.68 11.00
N GLN A 119 -3.02 -30.05 10.04
CA GLN A 119 -3.10 -30.54 8.67
C GLN A 119 -1.83 -30.29 7.87
N LEU A 120 -0.97 -29.36 8.32
CA LEU A 120 0.25 -29.01 7.61
C LEU A 120 1.34 -30.07 7.82
N THR A 121 1.97 -30.48 6.72
CA THR A 121 3.21 -31.23 6.79
C THR A 121 4.40 -30.28 6.92
N GLY A 122 5.52 -30.76 7.48
CA GLY A 122 6.76 -29.97 7.53
C GLY A 122 7.27 -29.56 6.14
N GLN A 123 6.94 -30.34 5.10
CA GLN A 123 7.27 -30.04 3.71
C GLN A 123 6.44 -28.86 3.16
N ASP A 124 5.16 -28.74 3.54
CA ASP A 124 4.32 -27.60 3.14
C ASP A 124 4.86 -26.29 3.70
N ILE A 125 5.25 -26.31 4.98
CA ILE A 125 5.86 -25.16 5.66
C ILE A 125 7.20 -24.78 5.00
N GLU A 126 8.06 -25.76 4.71
CA GLU A 126 9.35 -25.51 4.07
C GLU A 126 9.18 -24.98 2.64
N THR A 127 8.21 -25.51 1.89
CA THR A 127 7.88 -25.02 0.54
C THR A 127 7.40 -23.57 0.58
N ALA A 128 6.52 -23.23 1.53
CA ALA A 128 6.04 -21.86 1.71
C ALA A 128 7.18 -20.90 2.09
N ILE A 129 8.04 -21.29 3.05
CA ILE A 129 9.21 -20.49 3.46
C ILE A 129 10.13 -20.23 2.26
N LEU A 130 10.51 -21.27 1.50
CA LEU A 130 11.42 -21.12 0.36
C LEU A 130 10.82 -20.26 -0.76
N ARG A 131 9.52 -20.40 -1.04
CA ARG A 131 8.81 -19.56 -2.01
C ARG A 131 8.80 -18.09 -1.57
N LEU A 132 8.44 -17.82 -0.31
CA LEU A 132 8.44 -16.47 0.24
C LEU A 132 9.84 -15.86 0.23
N GLN A 133 10.86 -16.59 0.67
CA GLN A 133 12.25 -16.12 0.65
C GLN A 133 12.73 -15.77 -0.76
N ARG A 134 12.37 -16.59 -1.76
CA ARG A 134 12.69 -16.30 -3.17
C ARG A 134 12.05 -14.99 -3.63
N LEU A 135 10.76 -14.80 -3.35
CA LEU A 135 10.06 -13.55 -3.70
C LEU A 135 10.65 -12.36 -2.95
N MET A 136 11.02 -12.52 -1.69
CA MET A 136 11.63 -11.43 -0.91
C MET A 136 12.98 -10.98 -1.46
N LEU A 137 13.78 -11.91 -2.00
CA LEU A 137 15.05 -11.57 -2.66
C LEU A 137 14.84 -10.75 -3.94
N GLU A 138 13.74 -10.97 -4.66
CA GLU A 138 13.39 -10.18 -5.84
C GLU A 138 12.85 -8.79 -5.48
N ILE A 139 12.04 -8.72 -4.42
CA ILE A 139 11.37 -7.48 -4.01
C ILE A 139 12.31 -6.54 -3.25
N ALA A 140 13.24 -7.05 -2.44
CA ALA A 140 14.18 -6.24 -1.65
C ALA A 140 14.88 -5.11 -2.45
N PRO A 141 15.55 -5.37 -3.60
CA PRO A 141 16.19 -4.31 -4.36
C PRO A 141 15.20 -3.26 -4.92
N ARG A 142 13.95 -3.66 -5.20
CA ARG A 142 12.89 -2.75 -5.68
C ARG A 142 12.43 -1.79 -4.59
N ILE A 143 12.36 -2.23 -3.33
CA ILE A 143 12.04 -1.35 -2.20
C ILE A 143 13.13 -0.29 -2.02
N ASP A 144 14.39 -0.70 -2.11
CA ASP A 144 15.52 0.22 -2.00
C ASP A 144 15.52 1.26 -3.14
N GLU A 145 15.09 0.85 -4.34
CA GLU A 145 14.90 1.74 -5.49
C GLU A 145 13.79 2.76 -5.23
N LEU A 146 12.63 2.32 -4.74
CA LEU A 146 11.53 3.21 -4.35
C LEU A 146 11.96 4.25 -3.32
N MET A 147 12.79 3.86 -2.34
CA MET A 147 13.34 4.81 -1.37
C MET A 147 14.25 5.85 -2.03
N ARG A 148 15.16 5.41 -2.91
CA ARG A 148 16.05 6.32 -3.64
C ARG A 148 15.28 7.28 -4.53
N GLU A 149 14.26 6.79 -5.22
CA GLU A 149 13.36 7.61 -6.04
C GLU A 149 12.58 8.62 -5.20
N ALA A 150 12.07 8.23 -4.04
CA ALA A 150 11.36 9.14 -3.14
C ALA A 150 12.27 10.27 -2.63
N VAL A 151 13.52 9.94 -2.25
CA VAL A 151 14.52 10.93 -1.84
C VAL A 151 14.87 11.86 -3.01
N TYR A 152 15.08 11.30 -4.20
CA TYR A 152 15.38 12.09 -5.40
C TYR A 152 14.24 13.04 -5.76
N ALA A 153 13.00 12.55 -5.80
CA ALA A 153 11.82 13.36 -6.06
C ALA A 153 11.65 14.48 -5.02
N HIS A 154 11.98 14.21 -3.75
CA HIS A 154 11.99 15.25 -2.72
C HIS A 154 13.02 16.36 -3.02
N HIS A 155 14.23 16.01 -3.44
CA HIS A 155 15.24 17.00 -3.85
C HIS A 155 14.79 17.81 -5.05
N VAL A 156 14.27 17.16 -6.10
CA VAL A 156 13.71 17.85 -7.27
C VAL A 156 12.62 18.84 -6.87
N SER A 157 11.71 18.46 -5.97
CA SER A 157 10.65 19.37 -5.51
C SER A 157 11.17 20.61 -4.78
N ARG A 158 12.33 20.51 -4.11
CA ARG A 158 12.99 21.63 -3.45
C ARG A 158 13.71 22.51 -4.46
N ASP A 159 14.42 21.90 -5.40
CA ASP A 159 15.13 22.64 -6.46
C ASP A 159 14.13 23.43 -7.31
N THR A 160 13.00 22.83 -7.72
CA THR A 160 11.92 23.54 -8.42
C THR A 160 11.35 24.71 -7.60
N HIS A 161 11.18 24.51 -6.29
CA HIS A 161 10.71 25.58 -5.41
C HIS A 161 11.71 26.75 -5.38
N ASP A 162 13.00 26.44 -5.23
CA ASP A 162 14.06 27.44 -5.12
C ASP A 162 14.26 28.18 -6.45
N ASP A 163 14.22 27.48 -7.59
CA ASP A 163 14.27 28.10 -8.92
C ASP A 163 13.08 29.06 -9.15
N ALA A 164 11.86 28.64 -8.79
CA ALA A 164 10.67 29.47 -8.86
C ALA A 164 10.75 30.70 -7.92
N TRP A 165 11.40 30.52 -6.76
CA TRP A 165 11.64 31.61 -5.83
C TRP A 165 12.64 32.63 -6.37
N PHE A 166 13.79 32.17 -6.90
CA PHE A 166 14.86 33.04 -7.40
C PHE A 166 14.53 33.71 -8.73
N SER A 167 13.72 33.07 -9.58
CA SER A 167 13.27 33.64 -10.86
C SER A 167 12.33 34.85 -10.69
N SER A 168 11.64 34.98 -9.56
CA SER A 168 10.79 36.14 -9.26
C SER A 168 11.63 37.33 -8.78
N ILE A 169 11.92 38.27 -9.68
CA ILE A 169 12.68 39.51 -9.41
C ILE A 169 11.82 40.54 -8.66
N GLU A 170 10.49 40.52 -8.84
CA GLU A 170 9.54 41.46 -8.25
C GLU A 170 8.55 40.76 -7.29
N GLY A 171 8.12 41.50 -6.25
CA GLY A 171 7.13 41.04 -5.27
C GLY A 171 7.64 41.05 -3.82
N THR A 172 6.71 40.97 -2.86
CA THR A 172 7.07 40.79 -1.45
C THR A 172 7.58 39.38 -1.20
N GLN A 173 8.25 39.16 -0.06
CA GLN A 173 8.70 37.81 0.34
C GLN A 173 7.52 36.81 0.36
N GLY A 174 6.32 37.26 0.76
CA GLY A 174 5.12 36.43 0.77
C GLY A 174 4.66 36.02 -0.63
N ASP A 175 4.66 36.95 -1.58
CA ASP A 175 4.23 36.68 -2.97
C ASP A 175 5.18 35.70 -3.68
N ARG A 176 6.48 35.85 -3.44
CA ARG A 176 7.51 34.92 -3.93
C ARG A 176 7.29 33.51 -3.36
N THR A 177 6.96 33.44 -2.07
CA THR A 177 6.63 32.17 -1.39
C THR A 177 5.38 31.50 -1.95
N ALA A 178 4.34 32.27 -2.23
CA ALA A 178 3.11 31.74 -2.77
C ALA A 178 3.32 31.16 -4.18
N ARG A 179 4.05 31.88 -5.03
CA ARG A 179 4.37 31.44 -6.39
C ARG A 179 5.28 30.21 -6.41
N SER A 180 6.33 30.18 -5.58
CA SER A 180 7.22 29.03 -5.50
C SER A 180 6.50 27.78 -4.98
N ASN A 181 5.60 27.94 -4.01
CA ASN A 181 4.75 26.85 -3.53
C ASN A 181 3.79 26.33 -4.59
N GLN A 182 3.22 27.22 -5.43
CA GLN A 182 2.34 26.81 -6.52
C GLN A 182 3.11 26.02 -7.57
N ALA A 183 4.32 26.46 -7.94
CA ALA A 183 5.18 25.79 -8.90
C ALA A 183 5.63 24.39 -8.42
N SER A 184 6.05 24.25 -7.16
CA SER A 184 6.50 22.97 -6.59
C SER A 184 5.37 22.08 -6.08
N ARG A 185 4.09 22.47 -6.26
CA ARG A 185 2.95 21.73 -5.71
C ARG A 185 2.88 20.30 -6.24
N ILE A 186 3.00 20.14 -7.56
CA ILE A 186 2.90 18.83 -8.23
C ILE A 186 4.08 17.94 -7.83
N ASP A 187 5.31 18.47 -7.86
CA ASP A 187 6.51 17.71 -7.48
C ASP A 187 6.49 17.26 -6.02
N ARG A 188 5.91 18.08 -5.11
CA ARG A 188 5.72 17.70 -3.71
C ARG A 188 4.74 16.55 -3.55
N TYR A 189 3.64 16.54 -4.31
CA TYR A 189 2.70 15.40 -4.29
C TYR A 189 3.33 14.15 -4.90
N HIS A 190 4.13 14.29 -5.96
CA HIS A 190 4.86 13.18 -6.54
C HIS A 190 5.88 12.58 -5.55
N ALA A 191 6.66 13.42 -4.88
CA ALA A 191 7.58 12.99 -3.83
C ALA A 191 6.85 12.28 -2.68
N TYR A 192 5.70 12.81 -2.26
CA TYR A 192 4.87 12.20 -1.23
C TYR A 192 4.30 10.84 -1.66
N PHE A 193 3.82 10.72 -2.91
CA PHE A 193 3.34 9.46 -3.47
C PHE A 193 4.43 8.37 -3.43
N ARG A 194 5.64 8.68 -3.91
CA ARG A 194 6.78 7.74 -3.90
C ARG A 194 7.14 7.32 -2.48
N TYR A 195 7.11 8.27 -1.53
CA TYR A 195 7.33 7.96 -0.12
C TYR A 195 6.25 7.06 0.48
N CYS A 196 4.97 7.32 0.20
CA CYS A 196 3.87 6.46 0.66
C CYS A 196 3.99 5.04 0.13
N LEU A 197 4.31 4.88 -1.16
CA LEU A 197 4.54 3.58 -1.78
C LEU A 197 5.71 2.83 -1.11
N TYR A 198 6.85 3.51 -0.93
CA TYR A 198 7.99 2.95 -0.20
C TYR A 198 7.60 2.52 1.22
N SER A 199 6.95 3.40 1.99
CA SER A 199 6.60 3.14 3.39
C SER A 199 5.65 1.95 3.53
N ALA A 200 4.68 1.80 2.62
CA ALA A 200 3.77 0.66 2.61
C ALA A 200 4.52 -0.63 2.26
N ALA A 201 5.37 -0.60 1.23
CA ALA A 201 6.18 -1.74 0.82
C ALA A 201 7.16 -2.19 1.91
N ASP A 202 7.91 -1.27 2.52
CA ASP A 202 8.84 -1.56 3.62
C ASP A 202 8.13 -2.15 4.85
N SER A 203 6.95 -1.61 5.20
CA SER A 203 6.15 -2.15 6.31
C SER A 203 5.71 -3.59 6.03
N PHE A 204 5.18 -3.86 4.84
CA PHE A 204 4.75 -5.21 4.47
C PHE A 204 5.92 -6.19 4.32
N HIS A 205 7.06 -5.75 3.77
CA HIS A 205 8.29 -6.53 3.72
C HIS A 205 8.71 -7.02 5.10
N LYS A 206 8.68 -6.13 6.10
CA LYS A 206 9.00 -6.47 7.50
C LYS A 206 8.01 -7.47 8.09
N GLU A 207 6.70 -7.30 7.82
CA GLU A 207 5.68 -8.25 8.26
C GLU A 207 5.88 -9.64 7.64
N VAL A 208 6.21 -9.72 6.35
CA VAL A 208 6.51 -11.01 5.68
C VAL A 208 7.75 -11.67 6.29
N GLN A 209 8.79 -10.91 6.63
CA GLN A 209 9.95 -11.45 7.34
C GLN A 209 9.57 -12.01 8.72
N GLN A 210 8.70 -11.33 9.46
CA GLN A 210 8.21 -11.82 10.75
C GLN A 210 7.33 -13.07 10.58
N PHE A 211 6.53 -13.13 9.52
CA PHE A 211 5.74 -14.29 9.17
C PHE A 211 6.64 -15.51 8.87
N ILE A 212 7.70 -15.35 8.07
CA ILE A 212 8.68 -16.41 7.79
C ILE A 212 9.30 -16.91 9.11
N ARG A 213 9.74 -16.02 10.00
CA ARG A 213 10.29 -16.40 11.32
C ARG A 213 9.28 -17.16 12.16
N ARG A 214 7.99 -16.80 12.09
CA ARG A 214 6.93 -17.53 12.80
C ARG A 214 6.73 -18.93 12.23
N LEU A 215 6.78 -19.09 10.90
CA LEU A 215 6.72 -20.41 10.25
C LEU A 215 7.91 -21.30 10.63
N GLU A 216 9.12 -20.74 10.70
CA GLU A 216 10.32 -21.45 11.16
C GLU A 216 10.15 -21.99 12.60
N ASN A 217 9.57 -21.17 13.49
CA ASN A 217 9.27 -21.58 14.86
C ASN A 217 8.22 -22.70 14.93
N VAL A 218 7.20 -22.66 14.06
CA VAL A 218 6.19 -23.74 13.98
C VAL A 218 6.85 -25.03 13.50
N ARG A 219 7.66 -24.98 12.44
CA ARG A 219 8.43 -26.12 11.94
C ARG A 219 9.30 -26.73 13.04
N TYR A 220 10.07 -25.90 13.77
CA TYR A 220 10.94 -26.37 14.85
C TYR A 220 10.17 -27.13 15.94
N ARG A 221 8.96 -26.66 16.30
CA ARG A 221 8.10 -27.33 17.28
C ARG A 221 7.61 -28.69 16.77
N GLN A 222 7.15 -28.76 15.51
CA GLN A 222 6.68 -30.01 14.91
C GLN A 222 7.79 -31.07 14.84
N THR A 223 9.01 -30.68 14.45
CA THR A 223 10.16 -31.60 14.41
C THR A 223 10.62 -32.10 15.77
N ARG A 224 10.28 -31.40 16.86
CA ARG A 224 10.64 -31.79 18.23
C ARG A 224 9.55 -32.63 18.91
N SER A 225 8.31 -32.54 18.42
CA SER A 225 7.19 -33.38 18.88
C SER A 225 7.13 -34.75 18.21
N GLN A 226 7.86 -34.95 17.10
CA GLN A 226 8.10 -36.25 16.46
C GLN A 226 9.31 -36.94 17.09
#